data_AF-A0A167IJY6-F1
#
_entry.id   AF-A0A167IJY6-F1
#
_cell.length_a   1.000
_cell.length_b   1.000
_cell.length_c   1.000
_cell.angle_alpha   90.00
_cell.angle_beta   90.00
_cell.angle_gamma   90.00
#
_symmetry.space_group_name_H-M   'P 1'
#
loop_
_entity.id
_entity.type
_entity.pdbx_description
1 polymer ?
#
loop_
_entity_poly.entity_id
_entity_poly.type
_entity_poly.pdbx_seq_one_letter_code
_entity_poly.pdbx_strand_id
1 'polypeptide(L)' 'MKHNAKTRGKSFSITLDEFRQLCKETGYIITKGFRGRAASIDRIDNSKGYSIDNIQIMSLRANVKKYHEVDKYADVPF' A
#
# COMPACT_ATOMS: atom_id res chain seq x y z
N MET A 1 6.71 -7.09 0.92
CA MET A 1 6.90 -5.63 1.13
C MET A 1 8.33 -5.18 0.85
N LYS A 2 9.35 -5.64 1.59
CA LYS A 2 10.77 -5.25 1.35
C LYS A 2 11.25 -5.55 -0.08
N HIS A 3 10.96 -6.74 -0.59
CA HIS A 3 11.24 -7.09 -2.00
C HIS A 3 10.53 -6.13 -2.99
N ASN A 4 9.26 -5.82 -2.73
CA ASN A 4 8.45 -4.91 -3.55
C ASN A 4 8.97 -3.47 -3.55
N ALA A 5 9.55 -3.02 -2.45
CA ALA A 5 10.21 -1.72 -2.36
C ALA A 5 11.47 -1.70 -3.23
N LYS A 6 12.31 -2.75 -3.13
CA LYS A 6 13.51 -2.92 -3.96
C LYS A 6 13.17 -2.94 -5.45
N THR A 7 12.18 -3.72 -5.88
CA THR A 7 11.80 -3.81 -7.31
C THR A 7 11.25 -2.50 -7.87
N ARG A 8 10.66 -1.65 -7.02
CA ARG A 8 10.11 -0.34 -7.40
C ARG A 8 11.08 0.83 -7.18
N GLY A 9 12.32 0.57 -6.73
CA GLY A 9 13.28 1.61 -6.40
C GLY A 9 12.84 2.56 -5.27
N LYS A 10 12.03 2.06 -4.33
CA LYS A 10 11.52 2.85 -3.20
C LYS A 10 12.31 2.59 -1.92
N SER A 11 12.57 3.64 -1.15
CA SER A 11 13.19 3.51 0.16
C SER A 11 12.31 2.69 1.10
N PHE A 12 12.94 2.00 2.05
CA PHE A 12 12.28 1.13 3.01
C PHE A 12 12.94 1.32 4.38
N SER A 13 12.23 1.98 5.31
CA SER A 13 12.71 2.27 6.66
C SER A 13 11.94 1.54 7.76
N ILE A 14 10.81 0.89 7.43
CA ILE A 14 10.00 0.15 8.40
C ILE A 14 10.84 -0.96 9.05
N THR A 15 10.97 -0.89 10.37
CA THR A 15 11.63 -1.91 11.18
C THR A 15 10.73 -3.14 11.38
N LEU A 16 11.33 -4.25 11.81
CA LEU A 16 10.55 -5.46 12.08
C LEU A 16 9.54 -5.27 13.23
N ASP A 17 9.90 -4.50 14.25
CA ASP A 17 9.06 -4.31 15.43
C ASP A 17 7.89 -3.36 15.15
N GLU A 18 8.12 -2.28 14.40
CA GLU A 18 7.03 -1.44 13.89
C GLU A 18 6.07 -2.26 13.02
N PHE A 19 6.60 -3.12 12.15
CA PHE A 19 5.77 -3.97 11.32
C PHE A 19 4.95 -4.98 12.16
N ARG A 20 5.54 -5.55 13.21
CA ARG A 20 4.82 -6.44 14.14
C ARG A 20 3.71 -5.70 14.87
N GLN A 21 3.97 -4.47 15.31
CA GLN A 21 2.99 -3.64 16.01
C GLN A 21 1.81 -3.29 15.09
N LEU A 22 2.10 -2.85 13.86
CA LEU A 22 1.10 -2.64 12.82
C LEU A 22 0.24 -3.90 12.59
N CYS A 23 0.87 -5.08 12.54
CA CYS A 23 0.16 -6.34 12.33
C CYS A 23 -0.81 -6.67 13.47
N LYS A 24 -0.44 -6.35 14.72
CA LYS A 24 -1.28 -6.56 15.90
C LYS A 24 -2.48 -5.62 15.90
N GLU A 25 -2.26 -4.35 15.58
CA GLU A 25 -3.30 -3.31 15.59
C GLU A 25 -4.34 -3.50 14.47
N THR A 26 -3.87 -3.88 13.28
CA THR A 26 -4.72 -3.94 12.08
C THR A 26 -5.25 -5.34 11.76
N GLY A 27 -4.70 -6.38 12.41
CA GLY A 27 -4.97 -7.77 12.06
C GLY A 27 -4.47 -8.15 10.65
N TYR A 28 -3.51 -7.40 10.09
CA TYR A 28 -3.03 -7.57 8.72
C TYR A 28 -2.62 -9.01 8.39
N ILE A 29 -1.94 -9.70 9.31
CA ILE A 29 -1.48 -11.09 9.09
C ILE A 29 -2.65 -12.06 8.85
N ILE A 30 -3.79 -11.80 9.49
CA ILE A 30 -4.99 -12.64 9.41
C ILE A 30 -5.77 -12.31 8.14
N THR A 31 -5.85 -11.02 7.79
CA THR A 31 -6.72 -10.52 6.72
C THR A 31 -6.03 -10.41 5.36
N LYS A 32 -4.70 -10.57 5.29
CA LYS A 32 -3.94 -10.58 4.03
C LYS A 32 -4.33 -11.75 3.15
N GLY A 33 -4.19 -11.58 1.84
CA GLY A 33 -4.51 -12.61 0.86
C GLY A 33 -4.53 -12.05 -0.55
N PHE A 34 -5.07 -12.83 -1.50
CA PHE A 34 -5.09 -12.49 -2.93
C PHE A 34 -6.43 -11.94 -3.41
N ARG A 35 -7.49 -12.00 -2.59
CA ARG A 35 -8.84 -11.57 -2.98
C ARG A 35 -8.98 -10.05 -2.86
N GLY A 36 -9.87 -9.45 -3.64
CA GLY A 36 -10.07 -7.99 -3.65
C GLY A 36 -10.37 -7.35 -2.29
N ARG A 37 -10.99 -8.08 -1.35
CA ARG A 37 -11.26 -7.61 0.03
C ARG A 37 -10.11 -7.86 1.01
N ALA A 38 -9.10 -8.62 0.60
CA ALA A 38 -7.98 -8.95 1.47
C ALA A 38 -7.14 -7.69 1.73
N ALA A 39 -6.57 -7.62 2.93
CA ALA A 39 -5.73 -6.51 3.35
C ALA A 39 -4.43 -6.47 2.52
N SER A 40 -4.06 -5.25 2.14
CA SER A 40 -2.83 -4.93 1.44
C SER A 40 -2.17 -3.71 2.10
N ILE A 41 -0.84 -3.63 1.99
CA ILE A 41 -0.08 -2.48 2.44
C ILE A 41 0.07 -1.52 1.26
N ASP A 42 -0.56 -0.36 1.38
CA ASP A 42 -0.46 0.74 0.43
C ASP A 42 0.38 1.87 1.03
N ARG A 43 0.97 2.70 0.16
CA ARG A 43 1.67 3.92 0.58
C ARG A 43 0.70 5.08 0.53
N ILE A 44 0.58 5.86 1.59
CA ILE A 44 -0.31 7.03 1.64
C ILE A 44 0.08 7.99 0.51
N ASP A 45 1.35 8.38 0.47
CA ASP A 45 1.97 9.11 -0.64
C ASP A 45 2.83 8.16 -1.49
N ASN A 46 2.44 8.00 -2.77
CA ASN A 46 3.11 7.13 -3.72
C ASN A 46 4.49 7.64 -4.19
N SER A 47 4.77 8.94 -4.01
CA SER A 47 6.08 9.53 -4.30
C SER A 47 7.13 9.05 -3.30
N LYS A 48 6.74 8.90 -2.03
CA LYS A 48 7.58 8.47 -0.91
C LYS A 48 7.78 6.94 -0.84
N GLY A 49 8.72 6.55 0.03
CA GLY A 49 9.04 5.15 0.32
C GLY A 49 8.10 4.48 1.32
N TYR A 50 8.50 3.31 1.81
CA TYR A 50 7.82 2.59 2.87
C TYR A 50 8.41 3.02 4.22
N SER A 51 7.65 3.83 4.96
CA SER A 51 7.92 4.26 6.34
C SER A 51 6.63 4.12 7.15
N ILE A 52 6.72 3.98 8.48
CA ILE A 52 5.56 3.68 9.34
C ILE A 52 4.47 4.76 9.25
N ASP A 53 4.87 6.01 9.04
CA ASP A 53 4.04 7.20 8.84
C ASP A 53 3.48 7.34 7.41
N ASN A 54 4.04 6.61 6.44
CA ASN A 54 3.62 6.67 5.03
C ASN A 54 2.94 5.37 4.55
N ILE A 55 2.54 4.48 5.45
CA ILE A 55 1.80 3.27 5.08
C ILE A 55 0.38 3.30 5.62
N GLN A 56 -0.51 2.65 4.88
CA GLN A 56 -1.89 2.41 5.28
C GLN A 56 -2.30 0.99 4.91
N ILE A 57 -3.19 0.41 5.71
CA ILE A 57 -3.82 -0.86 5.38
C ILE A 57 -5.12 -0.58 4.65
N MET A 58 -5.25 -1.15 3.45
CA MET A 58 -6.48 -1.09 2.68
C MET A 58 -6.69 -2.36 1.87
N SER A 59 -7.91 -2.57 1.41
CA SER A 59 -8.22 -3.71 0.55
C SER A 59 -7.45 -3.65 -0.77
N LEU A 60 -7.10 -4.81 -1.34
CA LEU A 60 -6.46 -4.89 -2.66
C LEU A 60 -7.25 -4.11 -3.72
N ARG A 61 -8.59 -4.20 -3.69
CA ARG A 61 -9.46 -3.46 -4.62
C ARG A 61 -9.30 -1.95 -4.47
N ALA A 62 -9.25 -1.44 -3.24
CA ALA A 62 -9.06 -0.01 -2.98
C ALA A 62 -7.68 0.47 -3.43
N ASN A 63 -6.63 -0.32 -3.20
CA ASN A 63 -5.27 0.00 -3.64
C ASN A 63 -5.18 0.09 -5.17
N VAL A 64 -5.75 -0.87 -5.88
CA VAL A 64 -5.84 -0.84 -7.35
C VAL A 64 -6.63 0.38 -7.83
N LYS A 65 -7.77 0.67 -7.21
CA LYS A 65 -8.57 1.86 -7.55
C LYS A 65 -7.76 3.14 -7.39
N LYS A 66 -7.07 3.32 -6.25
CA LYS A 66 -6.20 4.46 -5.97
C LYS A 66 -5.12 4.65 -7.03
N TYR A 67 -4.51 3.56 -7.50
CA TYR A 67 -3.49 3.63 -8.55
C TYR A 67 -4.05 4.10 -9.90
N HIS A 68 -5.32 3.79 -10.17
CA HIS A 68 -6.00 4.11 -11.42
C HIS A 68 -6.97 5.30 -11.33
N GLU A 69 -7.01 6.00 -10.20
CA GLU A 69 -7.82 7.21 -9.96
C GLU A 69 -7.22 8.48 -10.59
N VAL A 70 -6.22 8.31 -11.47
CA VAL A 70 -5.86 9.33 -12.45
C VAL A 70 -7.07 9.52 -13.36
N ASP A 71 -7.58 10.74 -13.46
CA ASP A 71 -8.77 11.05 -14.26
C ASP A 71 -8.56 10.59 -15.70
N LYS A 72 -9.21 9.47 -16.05
CA LYS A 72 -9.11 8.86 -17.38
C LYS A 72 -9.77 9.71 -18.47
N TYR A 73 -10.46 10.77 -18.07
CA TYR A 73 -11.13 11.71 -18.95
C TYR A 73 -10.44 13.08 -19.01
N ALA A 74 -9.32 13.28 -18.30
CA ALA A 74 -8.59 14.55 -18.31
C ALA A 74 -8.14 14.99 -19.71
N ASP A 75 -7.86 14.02 -20.59
CA ASP A 75 -7.43 14.25 -21.97
C ASP A 75 -8.57 14.07 -23.00
N VAL A 76 -9.82 13.92 -22.56
CA VAL A 76 -10.96 13.75 -23.49
C VAL A 76 -11.47 15.13 -23.90
N PRO A 77 -11.35 15.49 -25.19
CA PRO A 77 -11.77 16.79 -25.68
C PRO A 77 -13.29 16.78 -25.85
N PHE A 78 -14.03 17.22 -24.83
CA PHE A 78 -15.45 17.55 -24.96
C PHE A 78 -15.62 18.97 -25.49
#